data_AF-A0A0L0LKU7-F1
#
_entry.id   AF-A0A0L0LKU7-F1
#
_cell.length_a   1.000
_cell.length_b   1.000
_cell.length_c   1.000
_cell.angle_alpha   90.00
_cell.angle_beta   90.00
_cell.angle_gamma   90.00
#
_symmetry.space_group_name_H-M   'P 1'
#
loop_
_entity.id
_entity.type
_entity.pdbx_description
1 polymer ?
#
loop_
_entity_poly.entity_id
_entity_poly.type
_entity_poly.pdbx_seq_one_letter_code
_entity_poly.pdbx_strand_id
1 'polypeptide(L)'
;MSWYKNVLTKYSNEIKQSAVFSFVLSLIYLLYKYYLGNNIFVWQEVNPIEQPDIFVYYFYSAFTFITIGAFLYHVVKLWKIIYYICVRMFGSIELYKFVKWLVWIGLLGITYFYIVPITINFLNGILSFFYNIYNLILYMSPSVGIFLILTTIGIYILKTIKISKEKTSA
;
A
#
# COMPACT_ATOMS: atom_id res chain seq x y z
N MET A 1 5.45 -9.31 -21.30
CA MET A 1 4.88 -8.09 -20.67
C MET A 1 4.24 -8.51 -19.35
N SER A 2 4.64 -7.94 -18.21
CA SER A 2 4.14 -8.38 -16.90
C SER A 2 2.69 -7.92 -16.66
N TRP A 3 1.80 -8.83 -16.27
CA TRP A 3 0.37 -8.56 -16.04
C TRP A 3 0.11 -7.33 -15.15
N TYR A 4 0.94 -7.11 -14.12
CA TYR A 4 0.83 -5.94 -13.24
C TYR A 4 0.99 -4.60 -13.97
N LYS A 5 1.85 -4.52 -15.00
CA LYS A 5 2.03 -3.28 -15.79
C LYS A 5 0.76 -2.96 -16.56
N ASN A 6 0.10 -3.98 -17.13
CA ASN A 6 -1.12 -3.80 -17.91
C ASN A 6 -2.31 -3.37 -17.04
N VAL A 7 -2.42 -3.91 -15.82
CA VAL A 7 -3.47 -3.50 -14.87
C VAL A 7 -3.22 -2.07 -14.39
N LEU A 8 -1.99 -1.72 -14.00
CA LEU A 8 -1.65 -0.37 -13.56
C LEU A 8 -1.87 0.67 -14.66
N THR A 9 -1.50 0.39 -15.92
CA THR A 9 -1.74 1.33 -17.02
C THR A 9 -3.22 1.49 -17.31
N LYS A 10 -4.00 0.39 -17.30
CA LYS A 10 -5.45 0.39 -17.55
C LYS A 10 -6.20 1.29 -16.55
N TYR A 11 -5.86 1.21 -15.26
CA TYR A 11 -6.57 1.95 -14.21
C TYR A 11 -5.84 3.21 -13.73
N SER A 12 -4.72 3.60 -14.36
CA SER A 12 -3.89 4.72 -13.85
C SER A 12 -4.63 6.05 -13.76
N ASN A 13 -5.58 6.30 -14.67
CA ASN A 13 -6.36 7.53 -14.66
C ASN A 13 -7.37 7.56 -13.51
N GLU A 14 -8.05 6.46 -13.23
CA GLU A 14 -8.97 6.33 -12.10
C GLU A 14 -8.24 6.44 -10.77
N ILE A 15 -7.06 5.80 -10.66
CA ILE A 15 -6.19 5.90 -9.48
C ILE A 15 -5.78 7.36 -9.25
N LYS A 16 -5.31 8.06 -10.29
CA LYS A 16 -4.93 9.47 -10.20
C LYS A 16 -6.10 10.36 -9.81
N GLN A 17 -7.27 10.17 -10.42
CA GLN A 17 -8.47 10.95 -10.11
C GLN A 17 -8.95 10.71 -8.68
N SER A 18 -8.96 9.47 -8.22
CA SER A 18 -9.35 9.11 -6.85
C SER A 18 -8.38 9.68 -5.80
N ALA A 19 -7.08 9.66 -6.10
CA ALA A 19 -6.06 10.27 -5.25
C ALA A 19 -6.24 11.80 -5.14
N VAL A 20 -6.46 12.47 -6.28
CA VAL A 20 -6.72 13.92 -6.31
C VAL A 20 -8.00 14.28 -5.55
N PHE A 21 -9.09 13.53 -5.77
CA PHE A 21 -10.35 13.74 -5.06
C PHE A 21 -10.18 13.60 -3.54
N SER A 22 -9.52 12.53 -3.10
CA SER A 22 -9.26 12.27 -1.69
C SER A 22 -8.39 13.36 -1.06
N PHE A 23 -7.40 13.86 -1.80
CA PHE A 23 -6.55 14.98 -1.39
C PHE A 23 -7.32 16.29 -1.24
N VAL A 24 -8.22 16.62 -2.17
CA VAL A 24 -9.05 17.83 -2.06
C VAL A 24 -10.02 17.72 -0.89
N LEU A 25 -10.66 16.56 -0.71
CA LEU A 25 -11.61 16.34 0.37
C LEU A 25 -10.95 16.46 1.75
N SER A 26 -9.75 15.91 1.92
CA SER A 26 -9.00 16.04 3.17
C SER A 26 -8.58 17.49 3.43
N LEU A 27 -8.22 18.24 2.39
CA LEU A 27 -7.90 19.66 2.52
C LEU A 27 -9.09 20.50 2.97
N ILE A 28 -10.27 20.27 2.39
CA ILE A 28 -11.51 20.93 2.81
C ILE A 28 -11.82 20.62 4.28
N TYR A 29 -11.72 19.35 4.68
CA TYR A 29 -11.94 18.93 6.06
C TYR A 29 -10.97 19.59 7.05
N LEU A 30 -9.70 19.73 6.67
CA LEU A 30 -8.68 20.34 7.53
C LEU A 30 -8.84 21.86 7.64
N LEU A 31 -9.21 22.55 6.56
CA LEU A 31 -9.56 23.98 6.62
C LEU A 31 -10.84 24.21 7.43
N TYR A 32 -11.83 23.32 7.33
CA TYR A 32 -13.02 23.38 8.16
C TYR A 32 -12.68 23.21 9.66
N LYS A 33 -11.81 22.24 9.99
CA LYS A 33 -11.30 22.05 11.35
C LYS A 33 -10.58 23.30 11.85
N TYR A 34 -9.77 23.94 11.02
CA TYR A 34 -9.08 25.20 11.35
C TYR A 34 -10.07 26.36 11.59
N TYR A 35 -11.05 26.54 10.70
CA TYR A 35 -12.07 27.59 10.81
C TYR A 35 -12.90 27.49 12.10
N LEU A 36 -13.16 26.28 12.59
CA LEU A 36 -13.86 26.03 13.86
C LEU A 36 -13.07 26.43 15.12
N GLY A 37 -11.88 27.01 14.99
CA GLY A 37 -11.17 27.70 16.08
C GLY A 37 -10.50 26.80 17.13
N ASN A 38 -10.72 25.49 17.10
CA ASN A 38 -10.19 24.56 18.11
C ASN A 38 -8.89 23.89 17.67
N ASN A 39 -7.74 24.57 17.57
CA ASN A 39 -6.51 23.83 17.22
C ASN A 39 -5.22 24.39 17.83
N ILE A 40 -4.76 23.77 18.90
CA ILE A 40 -3.32 23.57 19.10
C ILE A 40 -2.96 22.38 18.20
N PHE A 41 -1.90 22.48 17.40
CA PHE A 41 -1.40 21.32 16.66
C PHE A 41 -1.00 20.24 17.67
N VAL A 42 -1.64 19.08 17.59
CA VAL A 42 -1.28 17.89 18.36
C VAL A 42 -1.04 16.78 17.35
N TRP A 43 0.09 16.09 17.50
CA TRP A 43 0.41 14.94 16.67
C TRP A 43 -0.65 13.85 16.86
N GLN A 44 -1.25 13.39 15.76
CA GLN A 44 -2.32 12.39 15.78
C GLN A 44 -1.81 11.09 15.16
N GLU A 45 -2.00 9.96 15.85
CA GLU A 45 -1.80 8.65 15.24
C GLU A 45 -3.01 8.30 14.36
N VAL A 46 -2.76 8.06 13.08
CA VAL A 46 -3.80 7.69 12.11
C VAL A 46 -3.48 6.30 11.55
N ASN A 47 -4.46 5.39 11.62
CA ASN A 47 -4.33 4.01 11.15
C ASN A 47 -5.34 3.73 10.02
N PRO A 48 -5.13 4.27 8.81
CA PRO A 48 -6.06 4.12 7.70
C PRO A 48 -6.06 2.72 7.08
N ILE A 49 -5.00 1.93 7.27
CA ILE A 49 -4.91 0.56 6.75
C ILE A 49 -5.23 -0.40 7.88
N GLU A 50 -6.33 -1.13 7.74
CA GLU A 50 -6.75 -2.17 8.67
C GLU A 50 -6.09 -3.51 8.33
N GLN A 51 -5.93 -4.35 9.35
CA GLN A 51 -5.44 -5.71 9.16
C GLN A 51 -6.58 -6.59 8.63
N PRO A 52 -6.29 -7.61 7.81
CA PRO A 52 -7.33 -8.55 7.37
C PRO A 52 -7.87 -9.33 8.57
N ASP A 53 -9.18 -9.24 8.83
CA ASP A 53 -9.84 -9.98 9.93
C ASP A 53 -9.80 -11.50 9.74
N ILE A 54 -9.69 -11.95 8.48
CA ILE A 54 -9.74 -13.36 8.11
C ILE A 54 -8.48 -13.72 7.34
N PHE A 55 -7.98 -14.94 7.59
CA PHE A 55 -6.87 -15.49 6.84
C PHE A 55 -7.24 -15.71 5.36
N VAL A 56 -6.81 -14.79 4.49
CA VAL A 56 -6.95 -14.91 3.03
C VAL A 56 -5.73 -15.63 2.44
N TYR A 57 -5.82 -16.95 2.28
CA TYR A 57 -4.71 -17.80 1.83
C TYR A 57 -3.95 -17.25 0.61
N TYR A 58 -4.64 -16.79 -0.43
CA TYR A 58 -4.01 -16.27 -1.64
C TYR A 58 -3.17 -15.01 -1.38
N PHE A 59 -3.66 -14.12 -0.52
CA PHE A 59 -2.93 -12.91 -0.14
C PHE A 59 -1.67 -13.27 0.64
N TYR A 60 -1.79 -14.07 1.70
CA TYR A 60 -0.63 -14.47 2.51
C TYR A 60 0.37 -15.27 1.68
N SER A 61 -0.08 -16.19 0.82
CA SER A 61 0.79 -16.92 -0.11
C SER A 61 1.58 -15.97 -1.01
N ALA A 62 0.91 -15.02 -1.67
CA ALA A 62 1.59 -14.05 -2.54
C ALA A 62 2.58 -13.18 -1.74
N PHE A 63 2.17 -12.74 -0.55
CA PHE A 63 2.98 -11.88 0.31
C PHE A 63 4.21 -12.62 0.88
N THR A 64 4.05 -13.89 1.29
CA THR A 64 5.14 -14.78 1.68
C THR A 64 6.14 -14.94 0.54
N PHE A 65 5.66 -15.16 -0.69
CA PHE A 65 6.53 -15.27 -1.86
C PHE A 65 7.32 -14.00 -2.15
N ILE A 66 6.75 -12.82 -1.92
CA ILE A 66 7.44 -11.54 -2.17
C ILE A 66 8.45 -11.21 -1.06
N THR A 67 8.17 -11.64 0.18
CA THR A 67 8.97 -11.29 1.35
C THR A 67 10.00 -12.38 1.68
N ILE A 68 9.80 -13.11 2.78
CA ILE A 68 10.75 -14.07 3.30
C ILE A 68 10.89 -15.31 2.42
N GLY A 69 9.81 -15.69 1.71
CA GLY A 69 9.81 -16.79 0.75
C GLY A 69 10.74 -16.51 -0.43
N ALA A 70 10.75 -15.29 -0.99
CA ALA A 70 11.70 -14.90 -2.03
C ALA A 70 13.14 -15.01 -1.54
N PHE A 71 13.42 -14.50 -0.33
CA PHE A 71 14.76 -14.58 0.24
C PHE A 71 15.24 -16.03 0.41
N LEU A 72 14.42 -16.89 1.01
CA LEU A 72 14.77 -18.30 1.20
C LEU A 72 14.89 -19.08 -0.11
N TYR A 73 14.09 -18.72 -1.11
CA TYR A 73 14.10 -19.38 -2.41
C TYR A 73 15.29 -18.94 -3.28
N HIS A 74 15.54 -17.63 -3.39
CA HIS A 74 16.54 -17.08 -4.31
C HIS A 74 17.94 -16.97 -3.71
N VAL A 75 18.05 -16.51 -2.45
CA VAL A 75 19.33 -16.24 -1.80
C VAL A 75 19.86 -17.51 -1.16
N VAL A 76 19.09 -18.10 -0.25
CA VAL A 76 19.51 -19.28 0.53
C VAL A 76 19.40 -20.56 -0.29
N LYS A 77 18.53 -20.60 -1.30
CA LYS A 77 18.22 -21.80 -2.10
C LYS A 77 17.83 -22.97 -1.21
N LEU A 78 17.03 -22.70 -0.18
CA LEU A 78 16.64 -23.65 0.86
C LEU A 78 16.11 -24.98 0.30
N TRP A 79 15.38 -24.92 -0.82
CA TRP A 79 14.85 -26.10 -1.52
C TRP A 79 15.95 -27.07 -1.98
N LYS A 80 17.14 -26.57 -2.39
CA LYS A 80 18.28 -27.42 -2.77
C LYS A 80 18.86 -28.15 -1.56
N ILE A 81 18.95 -27.45 -0.44
CA ILE A 81 19.46 -27.99 0.83
C ILE A 81 18.51 -29.11 1.31
N ILE A 82 17.20 -28.84 1.34
CA ILE A 82 16.20 -29.82 1.74
C ILE A 82 16.21 -31.02 0.78
N TYR A 83 16.32 -30.80 -0.53
CA TYR A 83 16.39 -31.87 -1.52
C TYR A 83 17.63 -32.75 -1.31
N TYR A 84 18.81 -32.15 -1.13
CA TYR A 84 20.04 -32.89 -0.90
C TYR A 84 19.93 -33.78 0.35
N ILE A 85 19.45 -33.23 1.46
CA ILE A 85 19.30 -33.99 2.70
C ILE A 85 18.27 -35.12 2.51
N CYS A 86 17.04 -34.79 2.10
CA CYS A 86 15.94 -35.75 2.08
C CYS A 86 16.09 -36.83 1.00
N VAL A 87 16.51 -36.45 -0.21
CA VAL A 87 16.56 -37.35 -1.36
C VAL A 87 17.94 -37.99 -1.50
N ARG A 88 19.03 -37.25 -1.28
CA ARG A 88 20.38 -37.78 -1.52
C ARG A 88 20.99 -38.47 -0.30
N MET A 89 20.68 -38.02 0.92
CA MET A 89 21.14 -38.72 2.13
C MET A 89 20.14 -39.77 2.62
N PHE A 90 18.85 -39.43 2.68
CA PHE A 90 17.81 -40.33 3.21
C PHE A 90 17.08 -41.14 2.12
N GLY A 91 17.30 -40.88 0.84
CA GLY A 91 16.71 -41.66 -0.26
C GLY A 91 15.19 -41.51 -0.42
N SER A 92 14.54 -40.59 0.29
CA SER A 92 13.07 -40.50 0.33
C SER A 92 12.52 -39.21 -0.30
N ILE A 93 11.86 -39.38 -1.44
CA ILE A 93 11.13 -38.31 -2.12
C ILE A 93 9.87 -37.90 -1.33
N GLU A 94 9.26 -38.84 -0.61
CA GLU A 94 8.11 -38.55 0.24
C GLU A 94 8.49 -37.65 1.42
N LEU A 95 9.63 -37.92 2.05
CA LEU A 95 10.19 -37.05 3.11
C LEU A 95 10.43 -35.64 2.59
N TYR A 96 10.98 -35.51 1.37
CA TYR A 96 11.18 -34.19 0.74
C TYR A 96 9.85 -33.44 0.54
N LYS A 97 8.80 -34.10 0.05
CA LYS A 97 7.47 -33.50 -0.13
C LYS A 97 6.88 -33.04 1.20
N PHE A 98 6.99 -33.87 2.23
CA PHE A 98 6.48 -33.57 3.57
C PHE A 98 7.20 -32.37 4.21
N VAL A 99 8.54 -32.37 4.21
CA VAL A 99 9.34 -31.27 4.77
C VAL A 99 9.07 -29.96 4.02
N LYS A 100 8.97 -30.01 2.69
CA LYS A 100 8.63 -28.84 1.88
C LYS A 100 7.26 -28.26 2.25
N TRP A 101 6.26 -29.11 2.47
CA TRP A 101 4.93 -28.70 2.90
C TRP A 101 4.94 -28.07 4.29
N LEU A 102 5.67 -28.65 5.26
CA LEU A 102 5.83 -28.07 6.60
C LEU A 102 6.50 -26.70 6.56
N VAL A 103 7.57 -26.56 5.78
CA VAL A 103 8.26 -25.28 5.59
C VAL A 103 7.29 -24.25 5.01
N TRP A 104 6.48 -24.64 4.03
CA TRP A 104 5.50 -23.73 3.43
C TRP A 104 4.45 -23.23 4.43
N ILE A 105 3.89 -24.12 5.24
CA ILE A 105 2.94 -23.74 6.30
C ILE A 105 3.60 -22.85 7.34
N GLY A 106 4.83 -23.18 7.76
CA GLY A 106 5.58 -22.34 8.69
C GLY A 106 5.79 -20.93 8.15
N LEU A 107 6.12 -20.79 6.87
CA LEU A 107 6.29 -19.49 6.23
C LEU A 107 5.00 -18.70 6.13
N LEU A 108 3.88 -19.34 5.79
CA LEU A 108 2.56 -18.72 5.83
C LEU A 108 2.21 -18.23 7.23
N GLY A 109 2.47 -19.04 8.27
CA GLY A 109 2.25 -18.68 9.66
C GLY A 109 3.08 -17.46 10.08
N ILE A 110 4.39 -17.46 9.80
CA ILE A 110 5.26 -16.31 10.08
C ILE A 110 4.76 -15.06 9.36
N THR A 111 4.32 -15.21 8.11
CA THR A 111 3.80 -14.10 7.32
C THR A 111 2.52 -13.54 7.91
N TYR A 112 1.61 -14.41 8.34
CA TYR A 112 0.34 -14.06 8.95
C TYR A 112 0.52 -13.32 10.29
N PHE A 113 1.27 -13.91 11.22
CA PHE A 113 1.37 -13.40 12.58
C PHE A 113 2.33 -12.21 12.74
N TYR A 114 3.36 -12.12 11.90
CA TYR A 114 4.42 -11.13 12.09
C TYR A 114 4.58 -10.21 10.89
N ILE A 115 4.83 -10.75 9.70
CA ILE A 115 5.26 -9.90 8.57
C ILE A 115 4.14 -8.96 8.13
N VAL A 116 2.91 -9.45 8.00
CA VAL A 116 1.78 -8.61 7.58
C VAL A 116 1.45 -7.53 8.62
N PRO A 117 1.28 -7.85 9.92
CA PRO A 117 1.06 -6.83 10.95
C PRO A 117 2.18 -5.77 11.00
N ILE A 118 3.45 -6.20 10.93
CA ILE A 118 4.59 -5.26 10.92
C ILE A 118 4.53 -4.36 9.70
N THR A 119 4.22 -4.91 8.52
CA THR A 119 4.13 -4.12 7.29
C THR A 119 3.00 -3.10 7.37
N ILE A 120 1.83 -3.50 7.86
CA ILE A 120 0.67 -2.62 8.00
C ILE A 120 0.96 -1.51 9.01
N ASN A 121 1.54 -1.84 10.17
CA ASN A 121 1.92 -0.85 11.17
C ASN A 121 2.96 0.13 10.64
N PHE A 122 3.95 -0.36 9.88
CA PHE A 122 4.95 0.49 9.25
C PHE A 122 4.33 1.43 8.22
N LEU A 123 3.42 0.94 7.38
CA LEU A 123 2.70 1.76 6.39
C LEU A 123 1.80 2.81 7.07
N ASN A 124 1.07 2.42 8.11
CA ASN A 124 0.28 3.36 8.91
C ASN A 124 1.16 4.41 9.57
N GLY A 125 2.32 4.04 10.11
CA GLY A 125 3.30 4.98 10.66
C GLY A 125 3.76 6.01 9.62
N ILE A 126 4.07 5.55 8.39
CA ILE A 126 4.41 6.44 7.28
C ILE A 126 3.26 7.39 6.94
N LEU A 127 2.03 6.86 6.82
CA LEU A 127 0.86 7.67 6.48
C LEU A 127 0.54 8.69 7.57
N SER A 128 0.61 8.28 8.83
CA SER A 128 0.45 9.13 10.00
C SER A 128 1.51 10.25 10.00
N PHE A 129 2.76 9.93 9.69
CA PHE A 129 3.82 10.94 9.56
C PHE A 129 3.47 12.00 8.51
N PHE A 130 3.16 11.58 7.28
CA PHE A 130 2.81 12.53 6.20
C PHE A 130 1.55 13.33 6.51
N TYR A 131 0.54 12.70 7.11
CA TYR A 131 -0.68 13.38 7.54
C TYR A 131 -0.39 14.49 8.57
N ASN A 132 0.46 14.23 9.56
CA ASN A 132 0.81 15.23 10.56
C ASN A 132 1.67 16.36 9.98
N ILE A 133 2.64 16.04 9.13
CA ILE A 133 3.43 17.07 8.42
C ILE A 133 2.51 17.98 7.60
N TYR A 134 1.54 17.37 6.91
CA TYR A 134 0.56 18.11 6.14
C TYR A 134 -0.31 19.00 7.01
N ASN A 135 -0.84 18.47 8.11
CA ASN A 135 -1.61 19.24 9.09
C ASN A 135 -0.80 20.40 9.70
N LEU A 136 0.49 20.18 9.96
CA LEU A 136 1.38 21.21 10.49
C LEU A 136 1.57 22.36 9.49
N ILE A 137 1.77 22.04 8.21
CA ILE A 137 1.89 23.05 7.15
C ILE A 137 0.62 23.89 7.06
N LEU A 138 -0.54 23.25 7.10
CA LEU A 138 -1.84 23.92 7.06
C LEU A 138 -2.10 24.77 8.30
N TYR A 139 -1.64 24.30 9.48
CA TYR A 139 -1.69 25.05 10.72
C TYR A 139 -0.81 26.30 10.67
N MET A 140 0.43 26.18 10.16
CA MET A 140 1.37 27.30 10.04
C MET A 140 0.97 28.31 8.95
N SER A 141 0.33 27.85 7.88
CA SER A 141 -0.09 28.72 6.78
C SER A 141 -1.41 28.26 6.15
N PRO A 142 -2.55 28.71 6.69
CA PRO A 142 -3.88 28.40 6.13
C PRO A 142 -4.03 28.84 4.67
N SER A 143 -3.38 29.95 4.30
CA SER A 143 -3.36 30.48 2.93
C SER A 143 -2.77 29.49 1.93
N VAL A 144 -1.76 28.71 2.33
CA VAL A 144 -1.18 27.63 1.49
C VAL A 144 -2.21 26.53 1.25
N GLY A 145 -3.01 26.19 2.27
CA GLY A 145 -4.11 25.24 2.12
C GLY A 145 -5.17 25.68 1.13
N ILE A 146 -5.65 26.91 1.28
CA ILE A 146 -6.63 27.51 0.37
C ILE A 146 -6.07 27.55 -1.07
N PHE A 147 -4.81 27.95 -1.22
CA PHE A 147 -4.12 27.98 -2.53
C PHE A 147 -4.06 26.59 -3.18
N LEU A 148 -3.71 25.55 -2.42
CA LEU A 148 -3.66 24.18 -2.93
C LEU A 148 -5.03 23.67 -3.39
N ILE A 149 -6.12 23.97 -2.66
CA ILE A 149 -7.49 23.64 -3.09
C ILE A 149 -7.83 24.33 -4.40
N LEU A 150 -7.67 25.65 -4.45
CA LEU A 150 -8.02 26.44 -5.61
C LEU A 150 -7.23 26.00 -6.85
N THR A 151 -5.94 25.69 -6.68
CA THR A 151 -5.09 25.18 -7.76
C THR A 151 -5.58 23.82 -8.24
N THR A 152 -5.94 22.92 -7.32
CA THR A 152 -6.40 21.57 -7.68
C THR A 152 -7.76 21.60 -8.39
N ILE A 153 -8.71 22.39 -7.88
CA ILE A 153 -10.02 22.64 -8.52
C ILE A 153 -9.82 23.30 -9.89
N GLY A 154 -8.97 24.32 -9.97
CA GLY A 154 -8.65 25.02 -11.21
C GLY A 154 -8.10 24.09 -12.28
N ILE A 155 -7.14 23.23 -11.92
CA ILE A 155 -6.59 22.20 -12.84
C ILE A 155 -7.68 21.25 -13.31
N TYR A 156 -8.56 20.79 -12.41
CA TYR A 156 -9.66 19.88 -12.76
C TYR A 156 -10.66 20.52 -13.74
N ILE A 157 -11.06 21.76 -13.49
CA ILE A 157 -11.97 22.52 -14.36
C ILE A 157 -11.33 22.74 -15.73
N LEU A 158 -10.07 23.23 -15.77
CA LEU A 158 -9.36 23.46 -17.03
C LEU A 158 -9.23 22.19 -17.87
N LYS A 159 -8.95 21.05 -17.22
CA LYS A 159 -8.89 19.75 -17.90
C LYS A 159 -10.25 19.35 -18.47
N THR A 160 -11.33 19.56 -17.73
CA THR A 160 -12.70 19.26 -18.18
C THR A 160 -13.12 20.14 -19.37
N ILE A 161 -12.80 21.44 -19.32
CA ILE A 161 -13.05 22.37 -20.43
C ILE A 161 -12.27 21.96 -21.68
N LYS A 162 -11.00 21.57 -21.53
CA LYS A 162 -10.17 21.10 -22.65
C LYS A 162 -10.79 19.87 -23.34
N ILE A 163 -11.21 18.88 -22.55
CA ILE A 163 -11.87 17.66 -23.06
C ILE A 163 -13.19 17.99 -23.77
N SER A 164 -13.96 18.95 -23.24
CA SER A 164 -15.20 19.41 -23.86
C SER A 164 -14.96 20.07 -25.21
N LYS A 165 -13.90 20.89 -25.35
CA LYS A 165 -13.56 21.56 -26.60
C LYS A 165 -13.13 20.59 -27.69
N GLU A 166 -12.33 19.58 -27.34
CA GLU A 166 -11.86 18.55 -28.28
C GLU A 166 -13.02 17.69 -28.84
N LYS A 167 -14.09 17.46 -28.05
CA LYS A 167 -15.29 16.73 -28.50
C LYS A 167 -16.22 17.53 -29.42
N THR A 168 -16.21 18.86 -29.32
CA THR A 168 -17.04 19.74 -30.18
C THR A 168 -16.38 20.10 -31.51
N SER A 169 -15.09 19.82 -31.66
CA SER A 169 -14.29 20.11 -32.87
C SER A 169 -14.06 18.90 -33.78
N ALA A 170 -14.66 17.75 -33.47
CA ALA A 170 -14.64 16.52 -34.25
C ALA A 170 -16.05 16.22 -34.79
#